data_AF-A0A926AZ54-F1
#
_entry.id   AF-A0A926AZ54-F1
#
_cell.length_a   1.000
_cell.length_b   1.000
_cell.length_c   1.000
_cell.angle_alpha   90.00
_cell.angle_beta   90.00
_cell.angle_gamma   90.00
#
_symmetry.space_group_name_H-M   'P 1'
#
loop_
_entity.id
_entity.type
_entity.pdbx_description
1 polymer ?
#
loop_
_entity_poly.entity_id
_entity_poly.type
_entity_poly.pdbx_seq_one_letter_code
_entity_poly.pdbx_strand_id
1 'polypeptide(L)'
;MNKEETASPTWFKGKLEYAALLPAILYIFLAFLPLPQGPVPGLDPSWQYALSWAAGEGLSFGRDIVFTYGPFSYLLVGRATAEN
;
A
#
# COMPACT_ATOMS: atom_id res chain seq x y z
N MET A 1 -39.95 15.32 45.23
CA MET A 1 -39.29 14.27 44.43
C MET A 1 -38.66 14.97 43.25
N ASN A 2 -37.41 15.44 43.43
CA ASN A 2 -36.73 16.26 42.43
C ASN A 2 -36.25 15.33 41.32
N LYS A 3 -36.66 15.63 40.09
CA LYS A 3 -36.17 14.94 38.91
C LYS A 3 -34.76 15.46 38.68
N GLU A 4 -33.77 14.67 39.12
CA GLU A 4 -32.38 14.81 38.72
C GLU A 4 -32.35 14.83 37.18
N GLU A 5 -32.10 16.02 36.66
CA GLU A 5 -31.95 16.31 35.24
C GLU A 5 -30.66 15.64 34.77
N THR A 6 -30.81 14.48 34.13
CA THR A 6 -29.71 13.69 33.57
C THR A 6 -29.15 14.38 32.32
N ALA A 7 -28.45 15.50 32.51
CA ALA A 7 -27.71 16.15 31.45
C ALA A 7 -26.57 15.23 30.99
N SER A 8 -26.73 14.65 29.80
CA SER A 8 -25.70 13.80 29.19
C SER A 8 -24.36 14.54 29.08
N PRO A 9 -23.21 13.89 29.36
CA PRO A 9 -21.94 14.58 29.41
C PRO A 9 -21.54 15.12 28.03
N THR A 10 -21.37 16.43 27.91
CA THR A 10 -21.09 17.13 26.63
C THR A 10 -19.76 16.70 25.99
N TRP A 11 -18.82 16.16 26.78
CA TRP A 11 -17.54 15.63 26.29
C TRP A 11 -17.67 14.35 25.45
N PHE A 12 -18.83 13.67 25.50
CA PHE A 12 -19.10 12.49 24.68
C PHE A 12 -19.40 12.82 23.21
N LYS A 13 -19.92 14.02 22.92
CA LYS A 13 -20.27 14.44 21.55
C LYS A 13 -19.03 14.61 20.66
N GLY A 14 -17.97 15.20 21.21
CA GLY A 14 -16.73 15.46 20.45
C GLY A 14 -16.03 14.20 19.95
N LYS A 15 -16.05 13.07 20.69
CA LYS A 15 -15.36 11.83 20.26
C LYS A 15 -16.09 11.10 19.12
N LEU A 16 -17.42 11.22 19.05
CA LEU A 16 -18.25 10.57 18.05
C LEU A 16 -18.20 11.29 16.69
N GLU A 17 -17.99 12.61 16.70
CA GLU A 17 -17.88 13.44 15.49
C GLU A 17 -16.59 13.14 14.70
N TYR A 18 -15.44 12.98 15.37
CA TYR A 18 -14.19 12.61 14.68
C TYR A 18 -14.22 11.18 14.11
N ALA A 19 -14.98 10.27 14.72
CA ALA A 19 -15.14 8.91 14.21
C ALA A 19 -15.84 8.89 12.83
N ALA A 20 -16.73 9.85 12.57
CA ALA A 20 -17.38 10.00 11.27
C ALA A 20 -16.46 10.59 10.18
N LEU A 21 -15.38 11.28 10.56
CA LEU A 21 -14.41 11.85 9.63
C LEU A 21 -13.37 10.83 9.14
N LEU A 22 -13.07 9.81 9.95
CA LEU A 22 -12.13 8.74 9.59
C LEU A 22 -12.43 8.07 8.23
N PRO A 23 -13.66 7.63 7.90
CA PRO A 23 -13.93 7.03 6.59
C PRO A 23 -13.77 8.03 5.44
N ALA A 24 -14.10 9.31 5.64
CA ALA A 24 -13.91 10.35 4.62
C ALA A 24 -12.42 10.61 4.38
N ILE A 25 -11.61 10.68 5.45
CA ILE A 25 -10.16 10.85 5.36
C ILE A 25 -9.53 9.63 4.68
N LEU A 26 -9.93 8.41 5.06
CA LEU A 26 -9.45 7.18 4.43
C LEU A 26 -9.82 7.13 2.95
N TYR A 27 -11.04 7.52 2.60
CA TYR A 27 -11.50 7.61 1.21
C TYR A 27 -10.65 8.58 0.41
N ILE A 28 -10.41 9.80 0.91
CA ILE A 28 -9.55 10.79 0.25
C ILE A 28 -8.12 10.24 0.11
N PHE A 29 -7.56 9.67 1.17
CA PHE A 29 -6.22 9.08 1.12
C PHE A 29 -6.10 8.01 0.03
N LEU A 30 -7.06 7.08 -0.06
CA LEU A 30 -7.07 6.02 -1.06
C LEU A 30 -7.33 6.56 -2.48
N ALA A 31 -8.22 7.54 -2.63
CA ALA A 31 -8.55 8.14 -3.92
C ALA A 31 -7.37 8.90 -4.54
N PHE A 32 -6.50 9.47 -3.71
CA PHE A 32 -5.33 10.24 -4.14
C PHE A 32 -4.00 9.50 -3.92
N LEU A 33 -4.03 8.21 -3.56
CA LEU A 33 -2.82 7.42 -3.41
C LEU A 33 -2.17 7.23 -4.79
N PRO A 34 -0.95 7.77 -5.03
CA PRO A 34 -0.27 7.59 -6.31
C PRO A 34 0.22 6.14 -6.42
N LEU A 35 -0.61 5.29 -7.01
CA LEU A 35 -0.23 3.91 -7.28
C LEU A 35 0.79 3.91 -8.42
N PRO A 36 1.89 3.13 -8.28
CA PRO A 36 2.82 2.98 -9.38
C PRO A 36 2.08 2.36 -10.56
N GLN A 37 2.23 2.98 -11.72
CA GLN A 37 1.65 2.46 -12.95
C GLN A 37 2.37 1.15 -13.26
N GLY A 38 1.60 0.11 -13.60
CA GLY A 38 2.12 -1.22 -13.90
C GLY A 38 3.17 -1.22 -15.02
N PRO A 39 3.75 -2.38 -15.37
CA PRO A 39 4.90 -2.47 -16.26
C PRO A 39 4.75 -1.60 -17.50
N VAL A 40 5.78 -0.80 -17.79
CA VAL A 40 5.86 -0.06 -19.04
C VAL A 40 5.77 -1.10 -20.18
N PRO A 41 4.84 -0.94 -21.13
CA PRO A 41 4.78 -1.81 -22.31
C PRO A 41 6.15 -1.88 -22.97
N GLY A 42 6.65 -3.09 -23.21
CA GLY A 42 7.94 -3.31 -23.87
C GLY A 42 9.10 -3.78 -22.97
N LEU A 43 8.87 -4.04 -21.68
CA LEU A 43 9.88 -4.77 -20.89
C LEU A 43 9.91 -6.24 -21.32
N ASP A 44 11.09 -6.71 -21.73
CA ASP A 44 11.28 -8.08 -22.20
C ASP A 44 10.87 -9.11 -21.12
N PRO A 45 10.13 -10.18 -21.48
CA PRO A 45 9.72 -11.21 -20.53
C PRO A 45 10.87 -11.87 -19.76
N SER A 46 12.07 -11.97 -20.34
CA SER A 46 13.24 -12.53 -19.66
C SER A 46 13.69 -11.66 -18.48
N TRP A 47 13.60 -10.34 -18.58
CA TRP A 47 13.86 -9.43 -17.47
C TRP A 47 12.83 -9.58 -16.36
N GLN A 48 11.56 -9.78 -16.70
CA GLN A 48 10.50 -10.00 -15.72
C GLN A 48 10.74 -11.29 -14.92
N TYR A 49 11.21 -12.34 -15.59
CA TYR A 49 11.61 -13.59 -14.93
C TYR A 49 12.86 -13.41 -14.06
N ALA A 50 13.92 -12.80 -14.61
CA ALA A 50 15.18 -12.61 -13.89
C ALA A 50 15.00 -11.80 -12.60
N LEU A 51 14.14 -10.78 -12.61
CA LEU A 51 13.83 -9.98 -11.42
C LEU A 51 13.09 -10.76 -10.35
N SER A 52 12.10 -11.59 -10.74
CA SER A 52 11.40 -12.47 -9.80
C SER A 52 12.33 -13.52 -9.22
N TRP A 53 13.16 -14.15 -10.06
CA TRP A 53 14.12 -15.15 -9.63
C TRP A 53 15.18 -14.55 -8.68
N ALA A 54 15.73 -13.38 -9.02
CA ALA A 54 16.69 -12.68 -8.18
C ALA A 54 16.11 -12.32 -6.79
N ALA A 55 14.84 -11.91 -6.74
CA ALA A 55 14.15 -11.65 -5.49
C ALA A 55 13.93 -12.93 -4.66
N GLY A 56 13.54 -14.05 -5.31
CA GLY A 56 13.38 -15.35 -4.66
C GLY A 56 14.68 -15.91 -4.10
N GLU A 57 15.79 -15.72 -4.81
CA GLU A 57 17.12 -16.18 -4.41
C GLU A 57 17.80 -15.22 -3.39
N GLY A 58 17.19 -14.09 -3.06
CA GLY A 58 17.74 -13.12 -2.10
C GLY A 58 18.97 -12.36 -2.62
N LEU A 59 19.10 -12.19 -3.93
CA LEU A 59 20.19 -11.43 -4.54
C LEU A 59 20.14 -9.96 -4.12
N SER A 60 21.30 -9.39 -3.84
CA SER A 60 21.43 -7.99 -3.41
C SER A 60 21.45 -7.05 -4.62
N PHE A 61 20.43 -6.21 -4.73
CA PHE A 61 20.42 -5.12 -5.71
C PHE A 61 21.61 -4.17 -5.50
N GLY A 62 22.23 -3.75 -6.60
CA GLY A 62 23.43 -2.91 -6.60
C GLY A 62 24.74 -3.69 -6.56
N ARG A 63 24.73 -4.95 -6.08
CA ARG A 63 25.89 -5.85 -6.09
C ARG A 63 25.75 -6.96 -7.11
N ASP A 64 24.64 -7.69 -7.02
CA ASP A 64 24.37 -8.91 -7.80
C ASP A 64 23.49 -8.61 -9.03
N ILE A 65 22.62 -7.60 -8.92
CA ILE A 65 21.74 -7.15 -10.01
C ILE A 65 21.52 -5.63 -9.97
N VAL A 66 21.56 -4.97 -11.13
CA VAL A 66 21.27 -3.54 -11.27
C VAL A 66 20.14 -3.37 -12.27
N PHE A 67 19.07 -2.70 -11.85
CA PHE A 67 17.88 -2.47 -12.68
C PHE A 67 17.27 -1.10 -12.42
N THR A 68 16.59 -0.53 -13.41
CA THR A 68 16.09 0.86 -13.42
C THR A 68 15.20 1.21 -12.22
N TYR A 69 14.39 0.26 -11.74
CA TYR A 69 13.49 0.46 -10.59
C TYR A 69 14.07 0.01 -9.24
N GLY A 70 15.34 -0.41 -9.23
CA GLY A 70 16.03 -0.83 -8.01
C GLY A 70 15.36 -2.04 -7.33
N PRO A 71 15.50 -2.17 -6.00
CA PRO A 71 15.06 -3.35 -5.24
C PRO A 71 13.58 -3.70 -5.35
N PHE A 72 12.73 -2.70 -5.61
CA PHE A 72 11.27 -2.90 -5.71
C PHE A 72 10.82 -3.27 -7.12
N SER A 73 11.73 -3.47 -8.07
CA SER A 73 11.39 -3.79 -9.45
C SER A 73 10.56 -5.06 -9.57
N TYR A 74 10.84 -6.09 -8.75
CA TYR A 74 10.07 -7.34 -8.79
C TYR A 74 8.60 -7.15 -8.40
N LEU A 75 8.25 -6.15 -7.59
CA LEU A 75 6.86 -5.82 -7.23
C LEU A 75 6.12 -5.11 -8.36
N LEU A 76 6.84 -4.33 -9.17
CA LEU A 76 6.27 -3.52 -10.24
C LEU A 76 6.18 -4.28 -11.56
N VAL A 77 7.19 -5.10 -11.85
CA VAL A 77 7.36 -5.78 -13.14
C VAL A 77 7.71 -7.26 -13.05
N GLY A 78 7.98 -7.79 -11.87
CA GLY A 78 8.18 -9.23 -11.70
C GLY A 78 6.87 -9.99 -11.95
N ARG A 79 7.01 -11.24 -12.40
CA ARG A 79 5.88 -12.17 -12.51
C ARG A 79 5.94 -13.21 -11.41
N ALA A 80 4.79 -13.70 -10.97
CA ALA A 80 4.75 -14.91 -10.18
C ALA A 80 5.38 -16.04 -10.99
N THR A 81 6.52 -16.53 -10.53
CA THR A 81 7.09 -17.78 -11.03
C THR A 81 6.30 -18.89 -10.38
N ALA A 82 5.56 -19.67 -11.15
CA ALA A 82 5.04 -20.93 -10.64
C ALA A 82 6.26 -21.79 -10.31
N GLU A 83 6.45 -22.06 -9.02
CA GLU A 83 7.41 -23.05 -8.56
C GLU A 83 6.89 -24.41 -9.05
N ASN A 84 7.65 -25.05 -9.94
CA ASN A 84 7.39 -26.43 -10.35
C ASN A 84 7.94 -27.39 -9.31
#